data_AF-A0A9Q5C519-F1
#
_entry.id   AF-A0A9Q5C519-F1
#
_cell.length_a   1.000
_cell.length_b   1.000
_cell.length_c   1.000
_cell.angle_alpha   90.00
_cell.angle_beta   90.00
_cell.angle_gamma   90.00
#
_symmetry.space_group_name_H-M   'P 1'
#
loop_
_entity.id
_entity.type
_entity.pdbx_description
1 polymer ?
#
loop_
_entity_poly.entity_id
_entity_poly.type
_entity_poly.pdbx_seq_one_letter_code
_entity_poly.pdbx_strand_id
1 'polypeptide(L)'
;MKYEDYIDLEAIARKLNLHFHSVSLDRIYTANRDLGHYTIYNSRVVKLEVSYRTQEEMRHIPIIKCMYIDDPDYLDSKITSPLF
;
A
#
# COMPACT_ATOMS: atom_id res chain seq x y z
N MET A 1 -6.95 -2.18 11.84
CA MET A 1 -7.54 -2.80 10.63
C MET A 1 -7.44 -4.32 10.76
N LYS A 2 -8.42 -5.10 10.29
CA LYS A 2 -8.29 -6.56 10.28
C LYS A 2 -7.44 -7.01 9.08
N TYR A 3 -6.86 -8.20 9.17
CA TYR A 3 -6.06 -8.75 8.07
C TYR A 3 -6.89 -8.96 6.79
N GLU A 4 -8.16 -9.36 6.94
CA GLU A 4 -9.08 -9.55 5.81
C GLU A 4 -9.29 -8.24 5.03
N ASP A 5 -9.49 -7.12 5.73
CA ASP A 5 -9.60 -5.79 5.11
C ASP A 5 -8.34 -5.44 4.30
N TYR A 6 -7.15 -5.77 4.81
CA TYR A 6 -5.89 -5.55 4.10
C TYR A 6 -5.81 -6.37 2.81
N ILE A 7 -6.24 -7.64 2.84
CA ILE A 7 -6.23 -8.52 1.67
C ILE A 7 -7.18 -8.03 0.59
N ASP A 8 -8.37 -7.57 0.96
CA ASP A 8 -9.33 -7.03 0.00
C ASP A 8 -8.79 -5.75 -0.68
N LEU A 9 -8.18 -4.85 0.09
CA LEU A 9 -7.57 -3.63 -0.43
C LEU A 9 -6.35 -3.93 -1.33
N GLU A 10 -5.48 -4.85 -0.92
CA GLU A 10 -4.34 -5.26 -1.75
C GLU A 10 -4.81 -5.91 -3.06
N ALA A 11 -5.87 -6.73 -3.00
CA ALA A 11 -6.41 -7.36 -4.18
C ALA A 11 -6.96 -6.34 -5.19
N ILE A 12 -7.56 -5.24 -4.73
CA ILE A 12 -7.98 -4.13 -5.58
C ILE A 12 -6.75 -3.45 -6.21
N ALA A 13 -5.72 -3.14 -5.40
CA ALA A 13 -4.48 -2.55 -5.90
C ALA A 13 -3.86 -3.38 -7.02
N ARG A 14 -3.76 -4.70 -6.81
CA ARG A 14 -3.18 -5.64 -7.78
C ARG A 14 -4.01 -5.76 -9.05
N LYS A 15 -5.35 -5.76 -8.95
CA LYS A 15 -6.24 -5.77 -10.13
C LYS A 15 -6.12 -4.50 -10.96
N LEU A 16 -5.93 -3.35 -10.30
CA LEU A 16 -5.86 -2.04 -10.95
C LEU A 16 -4.43 -1.61 -11.31
N ASN A 17 -3.44 -2.43 -10.94
CA ASN A 17 -2.02 -2.19 -11.11
C ASN A 17 -1.56 -0.87 -10.45
N LEU A 18 -2.01 -0.64 -9.22
CA LEU A 18 -1.62 0.49 -8.38
C LEU A 18 -0.54 0.06 -7.38
N HIS A 19 0.40 0.95 -7.06
CA HIS A 19 1.23 0.72 -5.88
C HIS A 19 0.40 0.88 -4.61
N PHE A 20 0.71 0.02 -3.65
CA PHE A 20 -0.03 -0.07 -2.42
C PHE A 20 0.93 -0.30 -1.26
N HIS A 21 0.72 0.46 -0.21
CA HIS A 21 1.45 0.24 1.02
C HIS A 21 0.55 0.37 2.24
N SER A 22 1.01 -0.21 3.32
CA SER A 22 0.39 -0.17 4.62
C SER A 22 1.36 0.48 5.59
N VAL A 23 0.83 1.23 6.53
CA VAL A 23 1.59 1.96 7.55
C VAL A 23 1.28 1.30 8.89
N SER A 24 2.34 0.89 9.56
CA SER A 24 2.31 0.43 10.96
C SER A 24 2.95 1.50 11.86
N LEU A 25 3.10 1.20 13.15
CA LEU A 25 3.72 2.11 14.12
C LEU A 25 5.22 2.30 13.87
N ASP A 26 5.87 1.25 13.38
CA ASP A 26 7.32 1.19 13.22
C ASP A 26 7.78 1.52 11.81
N ARG A 27 7.02 1.09 10.79
CA ARG A 27 7.47 1.06 9.39
C ARG A 27 6.33 1.16 8.40
N ILE A 28 6.70 1.44 7.16
CA ILE A 28 5.85 1.29 5.99
C ILE A 28 6.11 -0.08 5.38
N TYR A 29 5.06 -0.84 5.10
CA TYR A 29 5.11 -2.17 4.52
C TYR A 29 4.43 -2.18 3.15
N THR A 30 5.07 -2.81 2.16
CA THR A 30 4.50 -2.97 0.82
C THR A 30 4.77 -4.36 0.26
N ALA A 31 3.84 -4.87 -0.53
CA ALA A 31 3.96 -6.12 -1.28
C ALA A 31 4.43 -5.89 -2.72
N ASN A 32 4.65 -4.62 -3.13
CA ASN A 32 5.22 -4.29 -4.43
C ASN A 32 6.72 -4.58 -4.43
N ARG A 33 7.19 -5.38 -5.40
CA ARG A 33 8.62 -5.67 -5.58
C ARG A 33 9.38 -4.45 -6.07
N ASP A 34 8.78 -3.72 -7.00
CA ASP A 34 9.23 -2.40 -7.43
C ASP A 34 8.60 -1.34 -6.53
N LEU A 35 9.44 -0.58 -5.85
CA LEU A 35 9.00 0.45 -4.92
C LEU A 35 8.57 1.70 -5.69
N GLY A 36 7.31 2.08 -5.54
CA GLY A 36 6.78 3.29 -6.16
C GLY A 36 7.50 4.55 -5.65
N HIS A 37 7.68 5.53 -6.55
CA HIS A 37 8.37 6.80 -6.23
C HIS A 37 7.78 7.45 -4.97
N TYR A 38 6.46 7.53 -4.91
CA TYR A 38 5.74 8.17 -3.81
C TYR A 38 5.75 7.36 -2.51
N THR A 39 5.95 6.03 -2.56
CA THR A 39 6.18 5.23 -1.35
C THR A 39 7.49 5.62 -0.69
N ILE A 40 8.57 5.78 -1.48
CA ILE A 40 9.87 6.24 -0.98
C ILE A 40 9.79 7.70 -0.53
N TYR A 41 9.08 8.55 -1.27
CA TYR A 41 8.87 9.93 -0.87
C TYR A 41 8.13 10.02 0.47
N ASN A 42 7.05 9.26 0.64
CA ASN A 42 6.28 9.24 1.88
C ASN A 42 7.15 8.79 3.06
N SER A 43 7.93 7.72 2.89
CA SER A 43 8.92 7.25 3.88
C SER A 43 9.84 8.36 4.38
N ARG A 44 10.35 9.21 3.48
CA ARG A 44 11.20 10.35 3.85
C ARG A 44 10.44 11.43 4.62
N VAL A 45 9.20 11.72 4.22
CA VAL A 45 8.36 12.73 4.86
C VAL A 45 7.96 12.30 6.28
N VAL A 46 7.53 11.04 6.45
CA VAL A 46 7.06 10.52 7.75
C VAL A 46 8.19 9.96 8.61
N LYS A 47 9.42 9.88 8.08
CA LYS A 47 10.62 9.33 8.74
C LYS A 47 10.44 7.87 9.21
N LEU A 48 9.71 7.08 8.42
CA LEU A 48 9.55 5.64 8.62
C LEU A 48 10.25 4.90 7.50
N GLU A 49 11.02 3.86 7.82
CA GLU A 49 11.65 3.03 6.81
C GLU A 49 10.63 2.15 6.08
N VAL A 50 10.99 1.70 4.86
CA VAL A 50 10.14 0.82 4.04
C VAL A 50 10.64 -0.62 4.14
N SER A 51 9.72 -1.57 4.27
CA SER A 51 9.98 -3.00 4.21
C SER A 51 9.10 -3.67 3.17
N TYR A 52 9.71 -4.51 2.34
CA TYR A 52 8.98 -5.44 1.49
C TYR A 52 8.50 -6.63 2.32
N ARG A 53 7.22 -6.98 2.23
CA ARG A 53 6.64 -8.19 2.84
C ARG A 53 5.59 -8.80 1.93
N THR A 54 5.52 -10.12 1.91
CA THR A 54 4.43 -10.84 1.27
C THR A 54 3.12 -10.66 2.04
N GLN A 55 1.99 -10.94 1.39
CA GLN A 55 0.67 -10.86 2.03
C GLN A 55 0.57 -11.74 3.28
N GLU A 56 1.16 -12.95 3.25
CA GLU A 56 1.15 -13.86 4.39
C GLU A 56 1.89 -13.30 5.61
N GLU A 57 3.05 -12.68 5.39
CA GLU A 57 3.84 -12.05 6.46
C GLU A 57 3.11 -10.87 7.12
N MET A 58 2.24 -10.18 6.38
CA MET A 58 1.45 -9.05 6.90
C MET A 58 0.39 -9.47 7.92
N ARG A 59 0.04 -10.76 8.01
CA ARG A 59 -0.96 -11.28 8.98
C ARG A 59 -0.63 -10.95 10.43
N HIS A 60 0.65 -10.84 10.76
CA HIS A 60 1.13 -10.61 12.12
C HIS A 60 1.53 -9.16 12.40
N ILE A 61 1.34 -8.26 11.43
CA ILE A 61 1.76 -6.86 11.53
C ILE A 61 0.54 -5.98 11.87
N PRO A 62 0.61 -5.14 12.92
CA PRO A 62 -0.51 -4.26 13.27
C PRO A 62 -0.64 -3.12 12.26
N ILE A 63 -1.64 -3.20 11.38
CA ILE A 63 -1.90 -2.18 10.35
C ILE A 63 -2.77 -1.05 10.90
N ILE A 64 -2.26 0.18 10.80
CA ILE A 64 -2.98 1.40 11.18
C ILE A 64 -3.71 1.98 9.98
N LYS A 65 -3.02 2.07 8.83
CA LYS A 65 -3.53 2.72 7.62
C LYS A 65 -3.03 2.00 6.38
N CYS A 66 -3.84 2.00 5.32
CA CYS A 66 -3.46 1.56 3.98
C CYS A 66 -3.64 2.71 3.00
N MET A 67 -2.78 2.79 1.98
CA MET A 67 -2.87 3.82 0.94
C MET A 67 -2.54 3.21 -0.43
N TYR A 68 -3.39 3.52 -1.41
CA TYR A 68 -3.06 3.43 -2.83
C TYR A 68 -2.26 4.66 -3.21
N ILE A 69 -1.15 4.46 -3.91
CA ILE A 69 -0.18 5.50 -4.15
C ILE A 69 0.33 5.38 -5.58
N ASP A 70 0.15 6.40 -6.38
CA ASP A 70 0.75 6.50 -7.70
C ASP A 70 0.75 7.96 -8.16
N ASP A 71 1.22 8.21 -9.37
CA ASP A 71 1.04 9.49 -10.03
C ASP A 71 -0.42 9.97 -9.96
N PRO A 72 -0.66 11.27 -9.72
CA PRO A 72 -2.00 11.80 -9.49
C PRO A 72 -2.94 11.53 -10.65
N ASP A 73 -2.52 11.81 -11.89
CA ASP A 73 -3.33 11.53 -13.09
C ASP A 73 -3.65 10.03 -13.25
N TYR A 74 -2.70 9.16 -12.87
CA TYR A 74 -2.92 7.71 -12.91
C TYR A 74 -3.94 7.29 -11.85
N LEU A 75 -3.78 7.77 -10.62
CA LEU A 75 -4.67 7.47 -9.52
C LEU A 75 -6.10 7.95 -9.83
N ASP A 76 -6.26 9.18 -10.31
CA ASP A 76 -7.54 9.76 -10.76
C ASP A 76 -8.21 8.89 -11.82
N SER A 77 -7.44 8.34 -12.77
CA SER A 77 -8.01 7.43 -13.77
C SER A 77 -8.52 6.12 -13.16
N LYS A 78 -7.86 5.60 -12.12
CA LYS A 78 -8.18 4.31 -11.50
C LYS A 78 -9.31 4.38 -10.49
N ILE A 79 -9.43 5.46 -9.73
CA ILE A 79 -10.47 5.62 -8.71
C ILE A 79 -11.89 5.65 -9.31
N THR A 80 -12.03 5.88 -10.61
CA THR A 80 -13.31 5.78 -11.33
C THR A 80 -13.78 4.34 -11.55
N SER A 81 -12.93 3.35 -11.28
CA SER A 81 -13.25 1.93 -11.43
C SER A 81 -14.32 1.48 -10.43
N PRO A 82 -15.28 0.63 -10.82
CA PRO A 82 -16.30 0.08 -9.91
C PRO A 82 -15.75 -0.89 -8.85
N LEU A 83 -14.43 -1.10 -8.82
CA LEU A 83 -13.74 -1.91 -7.82
C LEU A 83 -13.44 -1.14 -6.52
N PHE A 84 -13.63 0.18 -6.53
CA PHE A 84 -13.50 1.06 -5.36
C PHE A 84 -14.83 1.32 -4.64
#